data_AF-A0A2P8Q1M3-F1
#
_entry.id   AF-A0A2P8Q1M3-F1
#
_cell.length_a   1.000
_cell.length_b   1.000
_cell.length_c   1.000
_cell.angle_alpha   90.00
_cell.angle_beta   90.00
_cell.angle_gamma   90.00
#
_symmetry.space_group_name_H-M   'P 1'
#
loop_
_entity.id
_entity.type
_entity.pdbx_description
1 polymer ?
#
loop_
_entity_poly.entity_id
_entity_poly.type
_entity_poly.pdbx_seq_one_letter_code
_entity_poly.pdbx_strand_id
1 'polypeptide(L)'
;MSIERWTHARVRHNDRARKVLSSYGNGVMSKTTVREGVSTDQGAAGVPRTVGGGRFLALLLMVTGAAGLLASWVITIDKFKLLEDPNFTPGCSLNPVVSCGNIMKSDQASVFGFPNPMMGLVAYGIVIAVGVSLLGRATYPRWYWLTFNAGTLFGVGFVTWLQYQSLYNINSLCLWCCLAWAATIIMFWAVTSHNVRNGLLPAPGWLKGFLDEFAWVLPVLHIGVIGMLILTRWWDFWTS
;
A
#
# COMPACT_ATOMS: atom_id res chain seq x y z
N MET A 1 39.72 2.57 -56.60
CA MET A 1 38.40 1.99 -56.24
C MET A 1 37.78 2.90 -55.19
N SER A 2 37.24 4.01 -55.68
CA SER A 2 37.28 5.33 -55.01
C SER A 2 35.99 6.08 -55.32
N ILE A 3 35.41 6.73 -54.30
CA ILE A 3 34.52 7.91 -54.30
C ILE A 3 33.22 7.89 -55.14
N GLU A 4 33.20 7.37 -56.37
CA GLU A 4 32.06 7.42 -57.29
C GLU A 4 30.83 6.63 -56.82
N ARG A 5 31.05 5.58 -56.00
CA ARG A 5 29.95 4.77 -55.46
C ARG A 5 29.15 5.52 -54.38
N TRP A 6 29.76 6.50 -53.71
CA TRP A 6 29.12 7.33 -52.68
C TRP A 6 28.31 8.49 -53.28
N THR A 7 28.77 9.10 -54.37
CA THR A 7 28.03 10.17 -55.07
C THR A 7 26.73 9.64 -55.67
N HIS A 8 26.74 8.46 -56.31
CA HIS A 8 25.53 7.85 -56.86
C HIS A 8 24.49 7.45 -55.80
N ALA A 9 24.90 7.08 -54.58
CA ALA A 9 23.99 6.79 -53.49
C ALA A 9 23.30 8.05 -52.95
N ARG A 10 24.03 9.17 -52.87
CA ARG A 10 23.51 10.46 -52.37
C ARG A 10 22.53 11.11 -53.35
N VAL A 11 22.77 11.03 -54.66
CA VAL A 11 21.86 11.58 -55.68
C VAL A 11 20.50 10.87 -55.67
N ARG A 12 20.48 9.53 -55.59
CA ARG A 12 19.22 8.76 -55.51
C ARG A 12 18.37 9.08 -54.28
N HIS A 13 19.00 9.43 -53.15
CA HIS A 13 18.28 9.81 -51.95
C HIS A 13 17.58 11.18 -52.10
N ASN A 14 18.24 12.13 -52.78
CA ASN A 14 17.71 13.48 -52.97
C ASN A 14 16.55 13.52 -53.98
N ASP A 15 16.58 12.68 -55.01
CA ASP A 15 15.48 12.57 -55.99
C ASP A 15 14.22 11.95 -55.40
N ARG A 16 14.36 11.02 -54.45
CA ARG A 16 13.23 10.45 -53.70
C ARG A 16 12.57 11.50 -52.80
N ALA A 17 13.38 12.31 -52.10
CA ALA A 17 12.88 13.39 -51.25
C ALA A 17 12.15 14.47 -52.07
N ARG A 18 12.68 14.81 -53.25
CA ARG A 18 12.08 15.81 -54.15
C ARG A 18 10.74 15.34 -54.76
N LYS A 19 10.60 14.05 -55.11
CA LYS A 19 9.32 13.48 -55.56
C LYS A 19 8.24 13.47 -54.47
N VAL A 20 8.61 13.20 -53.21
CA VAL A 20 7.66 13.23 -52.08
C VAL A 20 7.17 14.66 -51.82
N LEU A 21 8.06 15.65 -51.85
CA LEU A 21 7.69 17.05 -51.61
C LEU A 21 6.83 17.64 -52.75
N SER A 22 7.04 17.23 -54.00
CA SER A 22 6.20 17.64 -55.13
C SER A 22 4.77 17.10 -55.05
N SER A 23 4.53 16.00 -54.34
CA SER A 23 3.20 15.41 -54.19
C SER A 23 2.31 16.17 -53.19
N TYR A 24 2.89 17.00 -52.31
CA TYR A 24 2.14 17.78 -51.32
C TYR A 24 1.72 19.18 -51.81
N GLY A 25 2.17 19.63 -52.98
CA GLY A 25 1.99 21.00 -53.45
C GLY A 25 0.75 21.31 -54.30
N ASN A 26 -0.02 20.31 -54.74
CA ASN A 26 -1.11 20.50 -55.71
C ASN A 26 -2.48 20.05 -55.19
N GLY A 27 -2.97 20.70 -54.13
CA GLY A 27 -4.32 20.52 -53.59
C GLY A 27 -4.97 21.86 -53.26
N VAL A 28 -5.61 22.46 -54.26
CA VAL A 28 -6.35 23.73 -54.17
C VAL A 28 -7.62 23.58 -53.32
N MET A 29 -7.76 24.48 -52.35
CA MET A 29 -8.98 25.17 -51.87
C MET A 29 -10.34 24.47 -52.06
N SER A 30 -10.90 23.92 -50.97
CA SER A 30 -12.35 23.72 -50.81
C SER A 30 -12.78 24.04 -49.37
N LYS A 31 -13.63 25.05 -49.21
CA LYS A 31 -14.32 25.43 -47.98
C LYS A 31 -15.39 24.38 -47.64
N THR A 32 -15.28 23.62 -46.55
CA THR A 32 -16.48 23.12 -45.83
C THR A 32 -16.13 22.65 -44.41
N THR A 33 -16.75 23.31 -43.42
CA THR A 33 -17.16 22.83 -42.08
C THR A 33 -16.28 21.88 -41.27
N VAL A 34 -15.86 22.38 -40.10
CA VAL A 34 -15.42 21.65 -38.91
C VAL A 34 -16.31 20.44 -38.61
N ARG A 35 -15.70 19.26 -38.59
CA ARG A 35 -16.10 18.14 -37.72
C ARG A 35 -14.86 17.34 -37.37
N GLU A 36 -14.28 17.68 -36.22
CA GLU A 36 -13.22 16.89 -35.60
C GLU A 36 -13.75 15.48 -35.32
N GLY A 37 -13.05 14.50 -35.88
CA GLY A 37 -13.33 13.08 -35.75
C GLY A 37 -12.09 12.28 -36.08
N VAL A 38 -10.95 12.68 -35.49
CA VAL A 38 -9.72 11.87 -35.53
C VAL A 38 -9.86 10.78 -34.48
N SER A 39 -10.48 9.67 -34.87
CA SER A 39 -10.28 8.38 -34.20
C SER A 39 -8.97 7.78 -34.71
N THR A 40 -7.85 8.26 -34.18
CA THR A 40 -6.55 7.61 -34.33
C THR A 40 -5.87 7.57 -32.98
N ASP A 41 -6.10 6.50 -32.22
CA ASP A 41 -5.12 6.08 -31.21
C ASP A 41 -5.09 4.55 -31.10
N GLN A 42 -4.65 3.91 -32.18
CA GLN A 42 -4.00 2.61 -32.11
C GLN A 42 -2.51 2.86 -32.30
N GLY A 43 -1.74 2.92 -31.20
CA GLY A 43 -0.30 3.12 -31.31
C GLY A 43 0.55 3.32 -30.05
N ALA A 44 0.00 3.46 -28.84
CA ALA A 44 0.83 3.49 -27.62
C ALA A 44 0.88 2.11 -26.93
N ALA A 45 1.55 1.15 -27.57
CA ALA A 45 1.91 -0.09 -26.92
C ALA A 45 2.88 0.18 -25.76
N GLY A 46 2.42 -0.03 -24.52
CA GLY A 46 3.26 -0.62 -23.48
C GLY A 46 3.98 0.28 -22.48
N VAL A 47 3.64 1.56 -22.31
CA VAL A 47 4.09 2.27 -21.10
C VAL A 47 3.13 1.91 -19.96
N PRO A 48 3.57 1.20 -18.90
CA PRO A 48 2.71 0.90 -17.77
C PRO A 48 2.17 2.22 -17.20
N ARG A 49 0.84 2.33 -17.05
CA ARG A 49 0.26 3.50 -16.37
C ARG A 49 0.83 3.57 -14.96
N THR A 50 1.69 4.56 -14.71
CA THR A 50 2.28 4.82 -13.40
C THR A 50 1.40 5.82 -12.65
N VAL A 51 1.08 5.50 -11.41
CA VAL A 51 0.24 6.32 -10.53
C VAL A 51 1.08 6.75 -9.34
N GLY A 52 1.10 8.05 -9.07
CA GLY A 52 1.69 8.62 -7.86
C GLY A 52 0.68 8.68 -6.71
N GLY A 53 1.19 8.65 -5.49
CA GLY A 53 0.40 8.86 -4.28
C GLY A 53 0.25 10.35 -3.97
N GLY A 54 -0.95 10.77 -3.55
CA GLY A 54 -1.15 12.12 -3.01
C GLY A 54 -0.36 12.33 -1.70
N ARG A 55 -0.07 13.59 -1.36
CA ARG A 55 0.67 13.94 -0.12
C ARG A 55 0.03 13.35 1.14
N PHE A 56 -1.30 13.30 1.16
CA PHE A 56 -2.06 12.67 2.24
C PHE A 56 -1.73 11.19 2.42
N LEU A 57 -1.73 10.40 1.34
CA LEU A 57 -1.41 8.97 1.41
C LEU A 57 0.04 8.76 1.85
N ALA A 58 0.97 9.56 1.33
CA ALA A 58 2.38 9.49 1.72
C ALA A 58 2.57 9.73 3.23
N LEU A 59 1.96 10.79 3.77
CA LEU A 59 2.00 11.09 5.20
C LEU A 59 1.31 10.00 6.05
N LEU A 60 0.18 9.47 5.59
CA LEU A 60 -0.53 8.40 6.28
C LEU A 60 0.33 7.13 6.34
N LEU A 61 0.98 6.74 5.25
CA LEU A 61 1.91 5.60 5.23
C LEU A 61 3.11 5.84 6.14
N MET A 62 3.65 7.06 6.19
CA MET A 62 4.73 7.39 7.13
C MET A 62 4.28 7.30 8.59
N VAL A 63 3.11 7.84 8.94
CA VAL A 63 2.60 7.82 10.31
C VAL A 63 2.26 6.40 10.75
N THR A 64 1.53 5.65 9.93
CA THR A 64 1.16 4.26 10.22
C THR A 64 2.39 3.34 10.24
N GLY A 65 3.32 3.52 9.29
CA GLY A 65 4.59 2.83 9.27
C GLY A 65 5.45 3.14 10.51
N ALA A 66 5.57 4.41 10.90
CA ALA A 66 6.31 4.79 12.10
C ALA A 66 5.68 4.24 13.39
N ALA A 67 4.35 4.30 13.51
CA ALA A 67 3.63 3.74 14.65
C ALA A 67 3.81 2.21 14.75
N GLY A 68 3.68 1.50 13.63
CA GLY A 68 3.89 0.04 13.57
C GLY A 68 5.34 -0.36 13.82
N LEU A 69 6.30 0.40 13.28
CA LEU A 69 7.73 0.19 13.51
C LEU A 69 8.07 0.39 14.98
N LEU A 70 7.58 1.46 15.60
CA LEU A 70 7.79 1.75 17.02
C LEU A 70 7.19 0.65 17.90
N ALA A 71 5.96 0.21 17.61
CA ALA A 71 5.34 -0.91 18.31
C ALA A 71 6.19 -2.19 18.18
N SER A 72 6.61 -2.52 16.96
CA SER A 72 7.41 -3.72 16.69
C SER A 72 8.78 -3.67 17.38
N TRP A 73 9.40 -2.50 17.40
CA TRP A 73 10.68 -2.26 18.06
C TRP A 73 10.59 -2.47 19.57
N VAL A 74 9.61 -1.84 20.22
CA VAL A 74 9.41 -1.97 21.67
C VAL A 74 9.09 -3.40 22.06
N ILE A 75 8.18 -4.07 21.34
CA ILE A 75 7.84 -5.48 21.63
C ILE A 75 9.08 -6.37 21.47
N THR A 76 9.93 -6.10 20.48
CA THR A 76 11.16 -6.87 20.28
C THR A 76 12.12 -6.71 21.45
N ILE A 77 12.34 -5.47 21.92
CA ILE A 77 13.20 -5.20 23.10
C ILE A 77 12.63 -5.87 24.35
N ASP A 78 11.33 -5.74 24.60
CA ASP A 78 10.69 -6.35 25.76
C ASP A 78 10.78 -7.89 25.73
N LYS A 79 10.80 -8.49 24.52
CA LYS A 79 10.95 -9.94 24.37
C LYS A 79 12.36 -10.38 24.74
N PHE A 80 13.38 -9.63 24.35
CA PHE A 80 14.76 -9.91 24.74
C PHE A 80 14.95 -9.78 26.25
N LYS A 81 14.43 -8.71 26.86
CA LYS A 81 14.49 -8.54 28.33
C LYS A 81 13.80 -9.66 29.09
N LEU A 82 12.66 -10.15 28.57
CA LEU A 82 11.94 -11.27 29.17
C LEU A 82 12.66 -12.62 29.01
N LEU A 83 13.53 -12.76 28.00
CA LEU A 83 14.39 -13.93 27.83
C LEU A 83 15.60 -13.88 28.77
N GLU A 84 16.09 -12.68 29.11
CA GLU A 84 17.17 -12.47 30.10
C GLU A 84 16.66 -12.63 31.55
N ASP A 85 15.50 -12.03 31.86
CA ASP A 85 14.84 -12.13 33.15
C ASP A 85 13.35 -12.47 32.98
N PRO A 86 12.94 -13.73 33.27
CA PRO A 86 11.55 -14.17 33.15
C PRO A 86 10.55 -13.43 34.06
N ASN A 87 11.05 -12.73 35.09
CA ASN A 87 10.28 -11.92 36.04
C ASN A 87 10.18 -10.45 35.61
N PHE A 88 10.80 -10.06 34.50
CA PHE A 88 10.66 -8.71 33.94
C PHE A 88 9.21 -8.43 33.58
N THR A 89 8.62 -7.39 34.18
CA THR A 89 7.28 -6.92 33.85
C THR A 89 7.36 -5.83 32.79
N PRO A 90 6.87 -6.05 31.55
CA PRO A 90 6.86 -5.02 30.52
C PRO A 90 6.05 -3.80 30.96
N GLY A 91 6.47 -2.59 30.58
CA GLY A 91 5.81 -1.35 30.99
C GLY A 91 4.35 -1.21 30.51
N CYS A 92 3.94 -2.01 29.53
CA CYS A 92 2.56 -2.09 29.05
C CYS A 92 1.72 -3.18 29.74
N SER A 93 2.27 -3.88 30.74
CA SER A 93 1.56 -4.87 31.56
C SER A 93 0.96 -4.20 32.80
N LEU A 94 -0.23 -3.62 32.67
CA LEU A 94 -0.88 -2.84 33.72
C LEU A 94 -1.82 -3.67 34.60
N ASN A 95 -2.41 -4.73 34.05
CA ASN A 95 -3.38 -5.59 34.72
C ASN A 95 -3.36 -7.00 34.08
N PRO A 96 -3.78 -8.07 34.77
CA PRO A 96 -4.02 -9.39 34.18
C PRO A 96 -4.66 -9.40 32.78
N VAL A 97 -5.61 -8.51 32.51
CA VAL A 97 -6.25 -8.39 31.18
C VAL A 97 -5.34 -7.71 30.15
N VAL A 98 -4.63 -6.66 30.54
CA VAL A 98 -3.68 -5.91 29.69
C VAL A 98 -2.26 -6.32 30.07
N SER A 99 -1.84 -7.50 29.63
CA SER A 99 -0.54 -8.09 29.91
C SER A 99 0.22 -8.44 28.64
N CYS A 100 1.13 -7.55 28.25
CA CYS A 100 2.07 -7.80 27.15
C CYS A 100 2.91 -9.06 27.38
N GLY A 101 3.32 -9.32 28.63
CA GLY A 101 4.16 -10.47 28.98
C GLY A 101 3.48 -11.81 28.68
N ASN A 102 2.18 -11.96 28.95
CA ASN A 102 1.46 -13.20 28.70
C ASN A 102 1.38 -13.52 27.19
N ILE A 103 1.10 -12.51 26.38
CA ILE A 103 1.03 -12.65 24.92
C ILE A 103 2.41 -12.97 24.35
N MET A 104 3.45 -12.34 24.89
CA MET A 104 4.81 -12.54 24.41
C MET A 104 5.33 -13.93 24.75
N LYS A 105 4.90 -14.56 25.84
CA LYS A 105 5.27 -15.95 26.19
C LYS A 105 4.51 -17.01 25.39
N SER A 106 3.46 -16.64 24.68
CA SER A 106 2.63 -17.56 23.89
C SER A 106 3.31 -18.04 22.60
N ASP A 107 2.99 -19.26 22.16
CA ASP A 107 3.52 -19.84 20.90
C ASP A 107 3.09 -19.03 19.66
N GLN A 108 1.96 -18.35 19.76
CA GLN A 108 1.42 -17.48 18.72
C GLN A 108 2.29 -16.24 18.49
N ALA A 109 3.20 -15.90 19.41
CA ALA A 109 4.18 -14.83 19.22
C ALA A 109 5.31 -15.21 18.24
N SER A 110 5.45 -16.49 17.87
CA SER A 110 6.52 -16.99 16.99
C SER A 110 6.04 -18.01 15.95
N VAL A 111 4.92 -17.73 15.29
CA VAL A 111 4.25 -18.65 14.35
C VAL A 111 5.13 -19.06 13.18
N PHE A 112 5.96 -18.14 12.69
CA PHE A 112 6.85 -18.39 11.55
C PHE A 112 8.23 -18.91 11.96
N GLY A 113 8.39 -19.39 13.21
CA GLY A 113 9.66 -19.84 13.77
C GLY A 113 10.58 -18.71 14.24
N PHE A 114 10.17 -17.46 14.04
CA PHE A 114 10.82 -16.26 14.57
C PHE A 114 9.77 -15.33 15.20
N PRO A 115 10.15 -14.41 16.10
CA PRO A 115 9.20 -13.51 16.74
C PRO A 115 8.46 -12.65 15.71
N ASN A 116 7.13 -12.69 15.71
CA ASN A 116 6.28 -11.89 14.81
C ASN A 116 6.64 -10.39 14.76
N PRO A 117 7.04 -9.73 15.86
CA PRO A 117 7.50 -8.33 15.82
C PRO A 117 8.67 -8.08 14.87
N MET A 118 9.55 -9.05 14.62
CA MET A 118 10.66 -8.90 13.67
C MET A 118 10.16 -8.78 12.23
N MET A 119 9.11 -9.52 11.88
CA MET A 119 8.42 -9.35 10.61
C MET A 119 7.84 -7.93 10.47
N GLY A 120 7.28 -7.41 11.57
CA GLY A 120 6.78 -6.04 11.65
C GLY A 120 7.87 -5.01 11.36
N LEU A 121 9.07 -5.17 11.94
CA LEU A 121 10.20 -4.27 11.68
C LEU A 121 10.51 -4.15 10.19
N VAL A 122 10.54 -5.27 9.46
CA VAL A 122 10.80 -5.29 8.03
C VAL A 122 9.61 -4.70 7.25
N ALA A 123 8.40 -5.16 7.53
CA ALA A 123 7.20 -4.73 6.81
C ALA A 123 6.93 -3.24 6.95
N TYR A 124 6.96 -2.70 8.18
CA TYR A 124 6.75 -1.28 8.43
C TYR A 124 7.92 -0.43 7.94
N GLY A 125 9.15 -0.95 7.94
CA GLY A 125 10.30 -0.29 7.31
C GLY A 125 10.10 -0.09 5.81
N ILE A 126 9.61 -1.13 5.11
CA ILE A 126 9.25 -1.03 3.68
C ILE A 126 8.15 0.03 3.49
N VAL A 127 7.10 0.02 4.31
CA VAL A 127 6.00 1.00 4.23
C VAL A 127 6.52 2.44 4.36
N ILE A 128 7.43 2.71 5.29
CA ILE A 128 8.05 4.03 5.45
C ILE A 128 8.83 4.40 4.19
N ALA A 129 9.61 3.47 3.63
CA ALA A 129 10.36 3.71 2.39
C ALA A 129 9.43 4.08 1.22
N VAL A 130 8.26 3.42 1.11
CA VAL A 130 7.21 3.78 0.14
C VAL A 130 6.60 5.15 0.45
N GLY A 131 6.36 5.48 1.71
CA GLY A 131 5.87 6.81 2.09
C GLY A 131 6.84 7.92 1.68
N VAL A 132 8.13 7.72 1.94
CA VAL A 132 9.19 8.69 1.60
C VAL A 132 9.36 8.83 0.09
N SER A 133 9.36 7.74 -0.66
CA SER A 133 9.46 7.80 -2.12
C SER A 133 8.27 8.54 -2.75
N LEU A 134 7.07 8.39 -2.21
CA LEU A 134 5.88 9.15 -2.62
C LEU A 134 6.02 10.64 -2.32
N LEU A 135 6.63 11.03 -1.19
CA LEU A 135 6.99 12.44 -0.94
C LEU A 135 7.99 12.98 -1.96
N GLY A 136 8.91 12.13 -2.42
CA GLY A 136 9.81 12.39 -3.55
C GLY A 136 9.12 12.42 -4.92
N ARG A 137 7.78 12.36 -4.97
CA ARG A 137 6.95 12.31 -6.19
C ARG A 137 7.23 11.09 -7.08
N ALA A 138 7.68 9.98 -6.49
CA ALA A 138 7.77 8.72 -7.21
C ALA A 138 6.40 8.28 -7.72
N THR A 139 6.38 7.70 -8.92
CA THR A 139 5.17 7.10 -9.50
C THR A 139 5.42 5.62 -9.69
N TYR A 140 4.41 4.80 -9.38
CA TYR A 140 4.54 3.34 -9.39
C TYR A 140 3.59 2.71 -10.39
N PRO A 141 4.02 1.64 -11.09
CA PRO A 141 3.16 0.92 -12.02
C PRO A 141 2.05 0.16 -11.28
N ARG A 142 0.96 -0.16 -11.98
CA ARG A 142 -0.20 -0.88 -11.43
C ARG A 142 0.15 -2.16 -10.66
N TRP A 143 1.09 -2.97 -11.15
CA TRP A 143 1.47 -4.23 -10.50
C TRP A 143 2.06 -4.01 -9.10
N TYR A 144 2.81 -2.93 -8.91
CA TYR A 144 3.42 -2.58 -7.64
C TYR A 144 2.34 -2.25 -6.62
N TRP A 145 1.37 -1.42 -7.01
CA TRP A 145 0.22 -1.07 -6.17
C TRP A 145 -0.65 -2.27 -5.80
N LEU A 146 -0.83 -3.22 -6.72
CA LEU A 146 -1.56 -4.46 -6.44
C LEU A 146 -0.79 -5.38 -5.49
N THR A 147 0.53 -5.51 -5.69
CA THR A 147 1.40 -6.30 -4.80
C THR A 147 1.44 -5.70 -3.40
N PHE A 148 1.56 -4.36 -3.31
CA PHE A 148 1.54 -3.65 -2.05
C PHE A 148 0.19 -3.81 -1.32
N ASN A 149 -0.93 -3.76 -2.05
CA ASN A 149 -2.25 -4.00 -1.48
C ASN A 149 -2.45 -5.47 -1.06
N ALA A 150 -1.93 -6.43 -1.81
CA ALA A 150 -1.92 -7.83 -1.40
C ALA A 150 -1.12 -8.02 -0.10
N GLY A 151 0.02 -7.34 0.03
CA GLY A 151 0.82 -7.32 1.26
C GLY A 151 0.06 -6.70 2.45
N THR A 152 -0.61 -5.57 2.27
CA THR A 152 -1.41 -4.95 3.35
C THR A 152 -2.66 -5.77 3.69
N LEU A 153 -3.28 -6.43 2.71
CA LEU A 153 -4.38 -7.37 2.92
C LEU A 153 -3.93 -8.58 3.75
N PHE A 154 -2.78 -9.16 3.41
CA PHE A 154 -2.16 -10.22 4.20
C PHE A 154 -1.89 -9.73 5.62
N GLY A 155 -1.34 -8.52 5.77
CA GLY A 155 -1.10 -7.91 7.08
C GLY A 155 -2.36 -7.79 7.93
N VAL A 156 -3.47 -7.32 7.35
CA VAL A 156 -4.76 -7.25 8.06
C VAL A 156 -5.26 -8.64 8.43
N GLY A 157 -5.22 -9.60 7.51
CA GLY A 157 -5.63 -10.98 7.79
C GLY A 157 -4.82 -11.62 8.92
N PHE A 158 -3.50 -11.42 8.90
CA PHE A 158 -2.61 -11.90 9.96
C PHE A 158 -2.89 -11.23 11.31
N VAL A 159 -3.11 -9.92 11.31
CA VAL A 159 -3.50 -9.15 12.49
C VAL A 159 -4.85 -9.61 13.05
N THR A 160 -5.86 -9.82 12.21
CA THR A 160 -7.17 -10.32 12.64
C THR A 160 -7.08 -11.73 13.22
N TRP A 161 -6.23 -12.58 12.66
CA TRP A 161 -5.96 -13.90 13.24
C TRP A 161 -5.27 -13.79 14.62
N LEU A 162 -4.27 -12.90 14.78
CA LEU A 162 -3.64 -12.63 16.07
C LEU A 162 -4.63 -12.08 17.10
N GLN A 163 -5.53 -11.18 16.70
CA GLN A 163 -6.61 -10.68 17.54
C GLN A 163 -7.47 -11.82 18.08
N TYR A 164 -7.88 -12.74 17.21
CA TYR A 164 -8.64 -13.91 17.61
C TYR A 164 -7.88 -14.77 18.64
N GLN A 165 -6.59 -15.03 18.41
CA GLN A 165 -5.76 -15.77 19.38
C GLN A 165 -5.64 -15.04 20.73
N SER A 166 -5.45 -13.72 20.72
CA SER A 166 -5.40 -12.91 21.94
C SER A 166 -6.72 -12.92 22.72
N LEU A 167 -7.86 -12.80 22.03
CA LEU A 167 -9.20 -12.70 22.61
C LEU A 167 -9.74 -14.03 23.16
N TYR A 168 -9.55 -15.11 22.40
CA TYR A 168 -10.26 -16.38 22.65
C TYR A 168 -9.35 -17.51 23.14
N ASN A 169 -8.03 -17.40 22.95
CA ASN A 169 -7.09 -18.45 23.35
C ASN A 169 -6.26 -17.99 24.57
N ILE A 170 -5.55 -16.88 24.43
CA ILE A 170 -4.64 -16.35 25.47
C ILE A 170 -5.40 -15.59 26.55
N ASN A 171 -6.52 -14.95 26.19
CA ASN A 171 -7.31 -14.08 27.06
C ASN A 171 -6.49 -12.91 27.65
N SER A 172 -5.66 -12.26 26.82
CA SER A 172 -4.90 -11.07 27.21
C SER A 172 -4.72 -10.09 26.05
N LEU A 173 -4.58 -8.80 26.38
CA LEU A 173 -4.34 -7.69 25.46
C LEU A 173 -2.95 -7.07 25.65
N CYS A 174 -2.36 -6.65 24.54
CA CYS A 174 -1.11 -5.89 24.50
C CYS A 174 -1.37 -4.56 23.81
N LEU A 175 -1.09 -3.45 24.50
CA LEU A 175 -1.33 -2.11 23.95
C LEU A 175 -0.48 -1.83 22.69
N TRP A 176 0.75 -2.33 22.65
CA TRP A 176 1.61 -2.22 21.46
C TRP A 176 1.07 -3.04 20.29
N CYS A 177 0.52 -4.23 20.55
CA CYS A 177 -0.16 -5.01 19.51
C CYS A 177 -1.40 -4.27 19.00
N CYS A 178 -2.23 -3.70 19.89
CA CYS A 178 -3.38 -2.89 19.50
C CYS A 178 -2.98 -1.70 18.61
N LEU A 179 -1.86 -1.03 18.93
CA LEU A 179 -1.31 0.04 18.10
C LEU A 179 -0.91 -0.47 16.71
N ALA A 180 -0.19 -1.59 16.64
CA ALA A 180 0.18 -2.23 15.37
C ALA A 180 -1.06 -2.65 14.56
N TRP A 181 -2.11 -3.14 15.24
CA TRP A 181 -3.37 -3.52 14.62
C TRP A 181 -4.05 -2.32 13.97
N ALA A 182 -4.20 -1.23 14.72
CA ALA A 182 -4.79 0.00 14.21
C ALA A 182 -4.01 0.56 13.01
N ALA A 183 -2.68 0.61 13.11
CA ALA A 183 -1.81 1.08 12.03
C ALA A 183 -1.98 0.26 10.74
N THR A 184 -1.99 -1.08 10.84
CA THR A 184 -2.14 -1.97 9.69
C THR A 184 -3.53 -1.84 9.04
N ILE A 185 -4.59 -1.73 9.84
CA ILE A 185 -5.97 -1.56 9.35
C ILE A 185 -6.13 -0.24 8.61
N ILE A 186 -5.65 0.87 9.20
CA ILE A 186 -5.71 2.20 8.57
C ILE A 186 -4.95 2.19 7.24
N MET A 187 -3.75 1.62 7.24
CA MET A 187 -2.91 1.50 6.05
C MET A 187 -3.61 0.69 4.94
N PHE A 188 -4.18 -0.47 5.25
CA PHE A 188 -4.88 -1.30 4.27
C PHE A 188 -6.04 -0.56 3.61
N TRP A 189 -6.89 0.10 4.40
CA TRP A 189 -8.01 0.86 3.85
C TRP A 189 -7.57 2.07 3.02
N ALA A 190 -6.52 2.77 3.45
CA ALA A 190 -5.96 3.89 2.69
C ALA A 190 -5.41 3.44 1.32
N VAL A 191 -4.64 2.35 1.29
CA VAL A 191 -4.10 1.78 0.05
C VAL A 191 -5.21 1.23 -0.84
N THR A 192 -6.20 0.56 -0.26
CA THR A 192 -7.35 0.02 -1.00
C THR A 192 -8.17 1.13 -1.63
N SER A 193 -8.47 2.19 -0.88
CA SER A 193 -9.17 3.37 -1.40
C SER A 193 -8.37 4.02 -2.54
N HIS A 194 -7.05 4.19 -2.37
CA HIS A 194 -6.19 4.70 -3.44
C HIS A 194 -6.24 3.83 -4.72
N ASN A 195 -6.18 2.50 -4.57
CA ASN A 195 -6.23 1.59 -5.71
C ASN A 195 -7.59 1.60 -6.43
N VAL A 196 -8.69 1.74 -5.68
CA VAL A 196 -10.04 1.81 -6.25
C VAL A 196 -10.27 3.14 -6.95
N ARG A 197 -9.89 4.27 -6.33
CA ARG A 197 -10.02 5.63 -6.91
C ARG A 197 -9.25 5.78 -8.23
N ASN A 198 -8.07 5.18 -8.31
CA ASN A 198 -7.26 5.20 -9.53
C ASN A 198 -7.62 4.11 -10.55
N GLY A 199 -8.68 3.33 -10.31
CA GLY A 199 -9.14 2.27 -11.23
C GLY A 199 -8.14 1.12 -11.40
N LEU A 200 -7.22 0.93 -10.45
CA LEU A 200 -6.23 -0.14 -10.45
C LEU A 200 -6.83 -1.48 -10.01
N LEU A 201 -7.92 -1.44 -9.23
CA LEU A 201 -8.78 -2.58 -8.94
C LEU A 201 -10.07 -2.49 -9.77
N PRO A 202 -10.50 -3.57 -10.47
CA PRO A 202 -11.78 -3.60 -11.17
C PRO A 202 -12.91 -3.68 -10.15
N ALA A 203 -13.28 -2.53 -9.57
CA ALA A 203 -14.39 -2.40 -8.65
C ALA A 203 -15.66 -1.91 -9.40
N PRO A 204 -16.85 -2.44 -9.06
CA PRO A 204 -18.11 -1.94 -9.60
C PRO A 204 -18.33 -0.46 -9.19
N GLY A 205 -19.06 0.30 -10.01
CA GLY A 205 -19.19 1.76 -9.86
C GLY A 205 -19.74 2.21 -8.50
N TRP A 206 -20.65 1.44 -7.90
CA TRP A 206 -21.19 1.73 -6.56
C TRP A 206 -20.12 1.63 -5.46
N LEU A 207 -19.18 0.68 -5.59
CA LEU A 207 -18.09 0.49 -4.63
C LEU A 207 -17.04 1.59 -4.78
N LYS A 208 -16.84 2.10 -6.00
CA LYS A 208 -16.01 3.28 -6.25
C LYS A 208 -16.59 4.52 -5.58
N GLY A 209 -17.88 4.80 -5.77
CA GLY A 209 -18.56 5.93 -5.14
C GLY A 209 -18.54 5.85 -3.61
N PHE A 210 -18.82 4.67 -3.04
CA PHE A 210 -18.79 4.47 -1.60
C PHE A 210 -17.38 4.67 -1.00
N LEU A 211 -16.33 4.17 -1.65
CA LEU A 211 -14.95 4.34 -1.21
C LEU A 211 -14.37 5.73 -1.47
N ASP A 212 -15.00 6.54 -2.33
CA ASP A 212 -14.64 7.94 -2.50
C ASP A 212 -15.21 8.81 -1.37
N GLU A 213 -16.49 8.62 -1.05
CA GLU A 213 -17.21 9.41 -0.04
C GLU A 213 -16.86 8.99 1.40
N PHE A 214 -16.72 7.68 1.66
CA PHE A 214 -16.64 7.11 3.01
C PHE A 214 -15.30 6.41 3.32
N ALA A 215 -14.21 6.85 2.69
CA ALA A 215 -12.88 6.25 2.85
C ALA A 215 -12.40 6.19 4.32
N TRP A 216 -12.80 7.13 5.17
CA TRP A 216 -12.44 7.18 6.58
C TRP A 216 -13.40 6.38 7.47
N VAL A 217 -14.64 6.15 7.03
CA VAL A 217 -15.64 5.41 7.81
C VAL A 217 -15.25 3.94 7.92
N LEU A 218 -14.72 3.35 6.86
CA LEU A 218 -14.31 1.95 6.85
C LEU A 218 -13.19 1.60 7.86
N PRO A 219 -12.06 2.33 7.93
CA PRO A 219 -11.06 2.08 8.96
C PRO A 219 -11.60 2.35 10.36
N VAL A 220 -12.40 3.40 10.57
CA VAL A 220 -13.01 3.70 11.87
C VAL A 220 -13.98 2.60 12.30
N LEU A 221 -14.84 2.13 11.40
CA LEU A 221 -15.79 1.06 11.65
C LEU A 221 -15.07 -0.27 11.92
N HIS A 222 -14.03 -0.60 11.15
CA HIS A 222 -13.26 -1.82 11.37
C HIS A 222 -12.57 -1.80 12.75
N ILE A 223 -11.92 -0.69 13.12
CA ILE A 223 -11.34 -0.51 14.45
C ILE A 223 -12.41 -0.51 15.54
N GLY A 224 -13.56 0.14 15.29
CA GLY A 224 -14.68 0.21 16.23
C GLY A 224 -15.29 -1.16 16.51
N VAL A 225 -15.44 -2.01 15.49
CA VAL A 225 -15.89 -3.40 15.65
C VAL A 225 -14.89 -4.18 16.52
N ILE A 226 -13.59 -4.06 16.26
CA ILE A 226 -12.56 -4.73 17.08
C ILE A 226 -12.59 -4.20 18.52
N GLY A 227 -12.70 -2.89 18.71
CA GLY A 227 -12.85 -2.28 20.04
C GLY A 227 -14.10 -2.77 20.77
N MET A 228 -15.22 -2.93 20.07
CA MET A 228 -16.45 -3.49 20.63
C MET A 228 -16.27 -4.96 21.02
N LEU A 229 -15.59 -5.77 20.21
CA LEU A 229 -15.27 -7.16 20.56
C LEU A 229 -14.40 -7.25 21.81
N ILE A 230 -13.45 -6.33 21.97
CA ILE A 230 -12.62 -6.24 23.18
C ILE A 230 -13.47 -5.84 24.40
N LEU A 231 -14.30 -4.80 24.27
CA LEU A 231 -15.15 -4.32 25.36
C LEU A 231 -16.15 -5.38 25.82
N THR A 232 -16.80 -6.07 24.88
CA THR A 232 -17.78 -7.13 25.19
C THR A 232 -17.12 -8.36 25.82
N ARG A 233 -15.89 -8.70 25.42
CA ARG A 233 -15.16 -9.85 25.97
C ARG A 233 -14.80 -9.69 27.45
N TRP A 234 -14.44 -8.47 27.87
CA TRP A 234 -14.04 -8.16 29.25
C TRP A 234 -15.02 -7.22 29.96
N TRP A 235 -16.28 -7.20 29.53
CA TRP A 235 -17.31 -6.29 30.05
C TRP A 235 -17.38 -6.30 31.57
N ASP A 236 -17.47 -7.49 32.16
CA ASP A 236 -17.60 -7.67 33.61
C ASP A 236 -16.41 -7.09 34.39
N PHE A 237 -15.19 -7.19 33.84
CA PHE A 237 -13.96 -6.64 34.42
C PHE A 237 -13.93 -5.11 34.42
N TRP A 238 -14.53 -4.46 33.41
CA TRP A 238 -14.60 -2.99 33.34
C TRP A 238 -15.69 -2.41 34.24
N THR A 239 -16.75 -3.17 34.50
CA THR A 239 -17.90 -2.74 35.32
C THR A 239 -17.78 -3.05 36.81
N SER A 240 -16.77 -3.85 37.21
CA SER A 240 -16.46 -4.22 38.59
C SER A 240 -15.37 -3.35 39.19
#